data_AF-Q12E88-F1
#
_entry.id   AF-Q12E88-F1
#
_cell.length_a   1.000
_cell.length_b   1.000
_cell.length_c   1.000
_cell.angle_alpha   90.00
_cell.angle_beta   90.00
_cell.angle_gamma   90.00
#
_symmetry.space_group_name_H-M   'P 1'
#
loop_
_entity.id
_entity.type
_entity.pdbx_description
1 polymer ?
#
loop_
_entity_poly.entity_id
_entity_poly.type
_entity_poly.pdbx_seq_one_letter_code
_entity_poly.pdbx_strand_id
1 'polypeptide(L)'
;MSTKTTQRAPPHEATAADFAPWNLLANLGRLQFALMADSASAMFRGSEAIRKVQQQAAHQAAVHHESAAQRLRDPHGPAELLTIESDLLRFDMQEAAHYWQQIATAMMKTQLEMMGCASHLLGSSAGDSFKPAIEAWQASLSASLDGAGSRPTTH
;
A
#
# COMPACT_ATOMS: atom_id res chain seq x y z
N MET A 1 75.43 7.07 -17.25
CA MET A 1 74.66 7.99 -18.12
C MET A 1 73.20 7.54 -18.08
N SER A 2 72.36 8.22 -17.30
CA SER A 2 70.92 7.96 -17.21
C SER A 2 70.18 9.12 -17.86
N THR A 3 69.45 8.84 -18.94
CA THR A 3 68.60 9.81 -19.61
C THR A 3 67.28 9.95 -18.87
N LYS A 4 66.96 11.19 -18.52
CA LYS A 4 65.73 11.65 -17.88
C LYS A 4 64.93 12.39 -18.95
N THR A 5 63.69 12.02 -19.24
CA THR A 5 62.71 12.99 -19.79
C THR A 5 61.29 12.59 -19.40
N THR A 6 60.67 13.49 -18.65
CA THR A 6 59.26 13.56 -18.25
C THR A 6 58.42 14.08 -19.40
N GLN A 7 57.20 13.55 -19.63
CA GLN A 7 56.11 14.38 -20.15
C GLN A 7 54.76 13.96 -19.54
N ARG A 8 54.02 14.96 -19.07
CA ARG A 8 52.80 14.93 -18.25
C ARG A 8 51.68 15.65 -19.02
N ALA A 9 50.53 14.98 -19.15
CA ALA A 9 49.12 15.48 -19.27
C ALA A 9 48.67 16.24 -20.55
N PRO A 10 47.35 16.46 -20.80
CA PRO A 10 46.06 15.75 -20.47
C PRO A 10 45.12 15.71 -21.74
N PRO A 11 43.75 15.76 -21.73
CA PRO A 11 42.67 15.19 -20.88
C PRO A 11 41.58 14.39 -21.69
N HIS A 12 40.82 13.53 -21.00
CA HIS A 12 39.35 13.45 -21.06
C HIS A 12 38.62 13.60 -22.45
N GLU A 13 38.52 12.53 -23.24
CA GLU A 13 37.46 12.39 -24.26
C GLU A 13 36.44 11.34 -23.83
N ALA A 14 35.77 11.63 -22.71
CA ALA A 14 34.57 10.92 -22.29
C ALA A 14 33.50 11.94 -21.88
N THR A 15 33.30 13.00 -22.68
CA THR A 15 32.35 14.08 -22.34
C THR A 15 32.01 14.94 -23.57
N ALA A 16 31.56 14.31 -24.66
CA ALA A 16 30.92 15.06 -25.76
C ALA A 16 29.77 14.30 -26.42
N ALA A 17 29.80 12.95 -26.44
CA ALA A 17 28.72 12.14 -27.00
C ALA A 17 27.51 11.99 -26.06
N ASP A 18 27.70 12.06 -24.75
CA ASP A 18 26.63 11.91 -23.74
C ASP A 18 25.71 13.14 -23.62
N PHE A 19 26.08 14.27 -24.24
CA PHE A 19 25.33 15.53 -24.17
C PHE A 19 24.80 16.00 -25.53
N ALA A 20 24.78 15.15 -26.56
CA ALA A 20 24.05 15.48 -27.78
C ALA A 20 22.56 15.69 -27.42
N PRO A 21 21.92 16.81 -27.80
CA PRO A 21 20.52 17.10 -27.48
C PRO A 21 19.56 15.94 -27.82
N TRP A 22 19.92 15.17 -28.85
CA TRP A 22 19.20 13.97 -29.28
C TRP A 22 19.31 12.79 -28.30
N ASN A 23 20.47 12.56 -27.70
CA ASN A 23 20.66 11.52 -26.67
C ASN A 23 19.97 11.91 -25.36
N LEU A 24 19.95 13.20 -25.01
CA LEU A 24 19.17 13.72 -23.88
C LEU A 24 17.66 13.54 -24.09
N LEU A 25 17.14 13.88 -25.28
CA LEU A 25 15.73 13.67 -25.63
C LEU A 25 15.34 12.19 -25.65
N ALA A 26 16.17 11.32 -26.24
CA ALA A 26 15.95 9.88 -26.27
C ALA A 26 16.00 9.26 -24.86
N ASN A 27 16.94 9.69 -24.01
CA ASN A 27 17.01 9.26 -22.62
C ASN A 27 15.80 9.73 -21.80
N LEU A 28 15.32 10.95 -22.03
CA LEU A 28 14.14 11.48 -21.35
C LEU A 28 12.88 10.67 -21.71
N GLY A 29 12.69 10.37 -23.00
CA GLY A 29 11.60 9.49 -23.44
C GLY A 29 11.69 8.09 -22.83
N ARG A 30 12.90 7.50 -22.79
CA ARG A 30 13.13 6.20 -22.16
C ARG A 30 12.81 6.21 -20.67
N LEU A 31 13.19 7.26 -19.93
CA LEU A 31 12.87 7.43 -18.52
C LEU A 31 11.37 7.61 -18.28
N GLN A 32 10.67 8.34 -19.15
CA GLN A 32 9.21 8.50 -19.08
C GLN A 32 8.47 7.18 -19.30
N PHE A 33 8.87 6.38 -20.29
CA PHE A 33 8.30 5.06 -20.50
C PHE A 33 8.58 4.10 -19.34
N ALA A 34 9.80 4.13 -18.79
CA ALA A 34 10.15 3.34 -17.61
C ALA A 34 9.27 3.72 -16.40
N LEU A 35 9.08 5.02 -16.14
CA LEU A 35 8.18 5.50 -15.09
C LEU A 35 6.76 4.99 -15.26
N MET A 36 6.22 5.10 -16.47
CA MET A 36 4.85 4.65 -16.76
C MET A 36 4.72 3.14 -16.56
N ALA A 37 5.71 2.36 -17.01
CA ALA A 37 5.72 0.91 -16.83
C ALA A 37 5.80 0.53 -15.35
N ASP A 38 6.68 1.18 -14.56
CA ASP A 38 6.81 0.93 -13.13
C ASP A 38 5.55 1.33 -12.37
N SER A 39 4.96 2.49 -12.71
CA SER A 39 3.70 2.96 -12.11
C SER A 39 2.54 2.03 -12.43
N ALA A 40 2.44 1.54 -13.67
CA ALA A 40 1.43 0.57 -14.06
C ALA A 40 1.63 -0.76 -13.31
N SER A 41 2.88 -1.21 -13.14
CA SER A 41 3.18 -2.41 -12.36
C SER A 41 2.74 -2.26 -10.89
N ALA A 42 3.06 -1.14 -10.25
CA ALA A 42 2.61 -0.83 -8.89
C ALA A 42 1.08 -0.82 -8.79
N MET A 43 0.40 -0.17 -9.73
CA MET A 43 -1.07 -0.14 -9.79
C MET A 43 -1.67 -1.55 -9.94
N PHE A 44 -1.10 -2.40 -10.80
CA PHE A 44 -1.61 -3.76 -10.98
C PHE A 44 -1.43 -4.60 -9.71
N ARG A 45 -0.26 -4.52 -9.05
CA ARG A 45 -0.02 -5.20 -7.76
C ARG A 45 -0.97 -4.70 -6.67
N GLY A 46 -1.22 -3.40 -6.62
CA GLY A 46 -2.22 -2.79 -5.74
C GLY A 46 -3.62 -3.35 -5.98
N SER A 47 -4.04 -3.42 -7.25
CA SER A 47 -5.33 -3.97 -7.64
C SER A 47 -5.45 -5.46 -7.30
N GLU A 48 -4.36 -6.24 -7.43
CA GLU A 48 -4.32 -7.64 -7.04
C GLU A 48 -4.47 -7.81 -5.52
N ALA A 49 -3.77 -6.98 -4.74
CA ALA A 49 -3.89 -6.99 -3.28
C ALA A 49 -5.33 -6.71 -2.83
N ILE A 50 -6.00 -5.71 -3.42
CA ILE A 50 -7.41 -5.40 -3.12
C ILE A 50 -8.32 -6.59 -3.49
N ARG A 51 -8.12 -7.22 -4.65
CA ARG A 51 -8.92 -8.39 -5.04
C ARG A 51 -8.74 -9.56 -4.08
N LYS A 52 -7.53 -9.78 -3.56
CA LYS A 52 -7.30 -10.81 -2.53
C LYS A 52 -8.06 -10.52 -1.24
N VAL A 53 -8.05 -9.26 -0.79
CA VAL A 53 -8.84 -8.82 0.38
C VAL A 53 -10.33 -9.06 0.15
N GLN A 54 -10.85 -8.69 -1.01
CA GLN A 54 -12.25 -8.95 -1.39
C GLN A 54 -12.61 -10.44 -1.40
N GLN A 55 -11.75 -11.26 -2.01
CA GLN A 55 -11.94 -12.69 -2.07
C GLN A 55 -11.94 -13.32 -0.67
N GLN A 56 -11.03 -12.89 0.21
CA GLN A 56 -10.96 -13.36 1.57
C GLN A 56 -12.21 -12.98 2.37
N ALA A 57 -12.63 -11.71 2.33
CA ALA A 57 -13.82 -11.25 3.04
C ALA A 57 -15.08 -11.99 2.56
N ALA A 58 -15.24 -12.17 1.24
CA ALA A 58 -16.35 -12.92 0.68
C ALA A 58 -16.35 -14.39 1.14
N HIS A 59 -15.19 -15.03 1.20
CA HIS A 59 -15.06 -16.40 1.67
C HIS A 59 -15.42 -16.53 3.16
N GLN A 60 -14.91 -15.63 4.00
CA GLN A 60 -15.20 -15.64 5.43
C GLN A 60 -16.69 -15.41 5.71
N ALA A 61 -17.31 -14.44 5.03
CA ALA A 61 -18.75 -14.19 5.13
C ALA A 61 -19.55 -15.43 4.71
N ALA A 62 -19.20 -16.07 3.58
CA ALA A 62 -19.89 -17.26 3.12
C ALA A 62 -19.86 -18.39 4.16
N VAL A 63 -18.68 -18.67 4.73
CA VAL A 63 -18.52 -19.71 5.77
C VAL A 63 -19.32 -19.37 7.03
N HIS A 64 -19.29 -18.11 7.47
CA HIS A 64 -19.99 -17.69 8.69
C HIS A 64 -21.51 -17.76 8.52
N HIS A 65 -22.04 -17.26 7.41
CA HIS A 65 -23.47 -17.35 7.10
C HIS A 65 -23.93 -18.78 6.85
N GLU A 66 -23.10 -19.64 6.23
CA GLU A 66 -23.43 -21.06 6.07
C GLU A 66 -23.55 -21.75 7.44
N SER A 67 -22.62 -21.49 8.37
CA SER A 67 -22.70 -21.99 9.74
C SER A 67 -23.96 -21.50 10.47
N ALA A 68 -24.30 -20.21 10.36
CA ALA A 68 -25.53 -19.68 10.92
C ALA A 68 -26.79 -20.30 10.30
N ALA A 69 -26.80 -20.49 8.98
CA ALA A 69 -27.90 -21.16 8.28
C ALA A 69 -28.05 -22.62 8.69
N GLN A 70 -26.94 -23.33 8.95
CA GLN A 70 -26.97 -24.69 9.50
C GLN A 70 -27.59 -24.70 10.90
N ARG A 71 -27.16 -23.80 11.80
CA ARG A 71 -27.76 -23.63 13.13
C ARG A 71 -29.27 -23.39 12.99
N LEU A 72 -29.70 -22.44 12.17
CA LEU A 72 -31.12 -22.10 12.02
C LEU A 72 -32.04 -23.23 11.50
N ARG A 73 -31.49 -24.35 11.00
CA ARG A 73 -32.30 -25.50 10.57
C ARG A 73 -32.83 -26.34 11.73
N ASP A 74 -32.18 -26.31 12.89
CA ASP A 74 -32.66 -27.04 14.05
C ASP A 74 -33.77 -26.24 14.78
N PRO A 75 -34.66 -26.89 15.56
CA PRO A 75 -35.67 -26.18 16.34
C PRO A 75 -35.02 -25.32 17.43
N HIS A 76 -35.24 -24.00 17.38
CA HIS A 76 -34.68 -23.03 18.33
C HIS A 76 -35.76 -22.27 19.08
N GLY A 77 -35.47 -21.92 20.33
CA GLY A 77 -36.27 -20.96 21.09
C GLY A 77 -36.02 -19.51 20.66
N PRO A 78 -36.92 -18.56 20.97
CA PRO A 78 -36.74 -17.15 20.59
C PRO A 78 -35.43 -16.51 21.06
N ALA A 79 -34.94 -16.88 22.25
CA ALA A 79 -33.67 -16.36 22.79
C ALA A 79 -32.45 -16.86 22.00
N GLU A 80 -32.50 -18.09 21.48
CA GLU A 80 -31.41 -18.67 20.70
C GLU A 80 -31.36 -18.07 19.29
N LEU A 81 -32.53 -17.78 18.70
CA LEU A 81 -32.62 -17.05 17.44
C LEU A 81 -31.99 -15.66 17.54
N LEU A 82 -32.31 -14.90 18.60
CA LEU A 82 -31.68 -13.59 18.85
C LEU A 82 -30.18 -13.70 19.06
N THR A 83 -29.72 -14.79 19.67
CA THR A 83 -28.29 -15.04 19.84
C THR A 83 -27.62 -15.22 18.48
N ILE A 84 -28.20 -16.04 17.59
CA ILE A 84 -27.69 -16.25 16.22
C ILE A 84 -27.67 -14.94 15.43
N GLU A 85 -28.73 -14.13 15.52
CA GLU A 85 -28.80 -12.83 14.85
C GLU A 85 -27.76 -11.84 15.39
N SER A 86 -27.58 -11.78 16.71
CA SER A 86 -26.56 -10.93 17.34
C SER A 86 -25.14 -11.36 16.98
N ASP A 87 -24.89 -12.67 16.87
CA ASP A 87 -23.62 -13.24 16.43
C ASP A 87 -23.30 -12.78 15.00
N LEU A 88 -24.27 -12.91 14.09
CA LEU A 88 -24.15 -12.49 12.69
C LEU A 88 -23.88 -10.98 12.59
N LEU A 89 -24.65 -10.15 13.28
CA LEU A 89 -24.49 -8.70 13.24
C LEU A 89 -23.11 -8.28 13.76
N ARG A 90 -22.65 -8.89 14.86
CA ARG A 90 -21.32 -8.63 15.42
C ARG A 90 -20.23 -9.05 14.43
N PHE A 91 -20.37 -10.20 13.79
CA PHE A 91 -19.45 -10.65 12.75
C PHE A 91 -19.41 -9.67 11.59
N ASP A 92 -20.55 -9.29 11.02
CA ASP A 92 -20.62 -8.39 9.87
C ASP A 92 -19.97 -7.03 10.15
N MET A 93 -20.20 -6.48 11.35
CA MET A 93 -19.56 -5.22 11.75
C MET A 93 -18.04 -5.34 11.88
N GLN A 94 -17.56 -6.42 12.51
CA GLN A 94 -16.13 -6.66 12.69
C GLN A 94 -15.43 -6.90 11.35
N GLU A 95 -16.03 -7.74 10.51
CA GLU A 95 -15.45 -8.12 9.22
C GLU A 95 -15.48 -6.95 8.24
N ALA A 96 -16.54 -6.14 8.25
CA ALA A 96 -16.57 -4.90 7.47
C ALA A 96 -15.45 -3.93 7.89
N ALA A 97 -15.22 -3.74 9.19
CA ALA A 97 -14.14 -2.89 9.69
C ALA A 97 -12.77 -3.41 9.24
N HIS A 98 -12.52 -4.71 9.40
CA HIS A 98 -11.27 -5.35 8.96
C HIS A 98 -11.07 -5.27 7.45
N TYR A 99 -12.12 -5.51 6.66
CA TYR A 99 -12.11 -5.39 5.20
C TYR A 99 -11.71 -3.97 4.76
N TRP A 100 -12.34 -2.94 5.32
CA TRP A 100 -12.02 -1.55 4.99
C TRP A 100 -10.61 -1.16 5.39
N GLN A 101 -10.14 -1.60 6.56
CA GLN A 101 -8.77 -1.38 7.01
C GLN A 101 -7.76 -2.00 6.02
N GLN A 102 -8.02 -3.23 5.55
CA GLN A 102 -7.14 -3.92 4.62
C GLN A 102 -7.12 -3.25 3.24
N ILE A 103 -8.27 -2.78 2.74
CA ILE A 103 -8.33 -1.99 1.50
C ILE A 103 -7.53 -0.70 1.63
N ALA A 104 -7.74 0.05 2.71
CA ALA A 104 -7.01 1.30 2.94
C ALA A 104 -5.49 1.05 2.96
N THR A 105 -5.05 0.00 3.66
CA THR A 105 -3.65 -0.43 3.71
C THR A 105 -3.11 -0.75 2.31
N ALA A 106 -3.83 -1.52 1.51
CA ALA A 106 -3.43 -1.87 0.15
C ALA A 106 -3.33 -0.62 -0.76
N MET A 107 -4.29 0.31 -0.64
CA MET A 107 -4.27 1.56 -1.39
C MET A 107 -3.08 2.44 -1.01
N MET A 108 -2.79 2.62 0.28
CA MET A 108 -1.64 3.42 0.71
C MET A 108 -0.32 2.81 0.27
N LYS A 109 -0.17 1.48 0.38
CA LYS A 109 1.02 0.79 -0.13
C LYS A 109 1.20 1.02 -1.63
N THR A 110 0.11 1.00 -2.40
CA THR A 110 0.15 1.27 -3.83
C THR A 110 0.57 2.71 -4.14
N GLN A 111 0.02 3.69 -3.41
CA GLN A 111 0.40 5.10 -3.56
C GLN A 111 1.88 5.34 -3.22
N LEU A 112 2.36 4.70 -2.15
CA LEU A 112 3.78 4.71 -1.75
C LEU A 112 4.69 4.13 -2.83
N GLU A 113 4.34 2.97 -3.39
CA GLU A 113 5.11 2.35 -4.47
C GLU A 113 5.14 3.27 -5.72
N MET A 114 4.01 3.84 -6.12
CA MET A 114 3.93 4.78 -7.25
C MET A 114 4.76 6.06 -7.02
N MET A 115 4.73 6.63 -5.80
CA MET A 115 5.59 7.76 -5.45
C MET A 115 7.07 7.36 -5.43
N GLY A 116 7.38 6.13 -4.99
CA GLY A 116 8.70 5.53 -5.09
C GLY A 116 9.24 5.58 -6.52
N CYS A 117 8.44 5.12 -7.49
CA CYS A 117 8.78 5.18 -8.92
C CYS A 117 9.12 6.61 -9.39
N ALA A 118 8.37 7.61 -8.94
CA ALA A 118 8.63 9.01 -9.28
C ALA A 118 9.89 9.58 -8.58
N SER A 119 10.14 9.20 -7.33
CA SER A 119 11.31 9.65 -6.56
C SER A 119 12.64 9.13 -7.09
N HIS A 120 12.66 7.94 -7.71
CA HIS A 120 13.83 7.41 -8.42
C HIS A 120 14.26 8.29 -9.60
N LEU A 121 13.36 9.11 -10.15
CA LEU A 121 13.68 10.09 -11.19
C LEU A 121 14.13 11.45 -10.65
N LEU A 122 13.67 11.82 -9.45
CA LEU A 122 13.92 13.13 -8.84
C LEU A 122 15.14 13.17 -7.91
N GLY A 123 15.70 12.02 -7.54
CA GLY A 123 16.88 11.91 -6.70
C GLY A 123 16.60 12.12 -5.21
N SER A 124 16.61 11.03 -4.44
CA SER A 124 17.03 10.91 -3.02
C SER A 124 16.60 11.96 -1.96
N SER A 125 15.61 12.84 -2.20
CA SER A 125 15.17 13.84 -1.21
C SER A 125 13.76 13.61 -0.67
N ALA A 126 13.02 12.63 -1.20
CA ALA A 126 11.61 12.40 -0.86
C ALA A 126 11.38 11.36 0.27
N GLY A 127 12.40 10.57 0.63
CA GLY A 127 12.27 9.47 1.59
C GLY A 127 11.94 9.90 3.02
N ASP A 128 12.42 11.06 3.46
CA ASP A 128 12.20 11.57 4.83
C ASP A 128 10.86 12.29 5.02
N SER A 129 10.18 12.66 3.92
CA SER A 129 9.00 13.52 3.98
C SER A 129 7.71 12.78 4.37
N PHE A 130 7.68 11.45 4.23
CA PHE A 130 6.44 10.66 4.36
C PHE A 130 6.32 9.83 5.65
N LYS A 131 7.42 9.67 6.39
CA LYS A 131 7.41 9.03 7.72
C LYS A 131 6.33 9.60 8.66
N PRO A 132 6.06 10.93 8.69
CA PRO A 132 5.01 11.51 9.53
C PRO A 132 3.59 11.11 9.10
N ALA A 133 3.34 10.88 7.81
CA ALA A 133 2.00 10.56 7.31
C ALA A 133 1.59 9.11 7.65
N ILE A 134 2.54 8.18 7.60
CA ILE A 134 2.33 6.79 8.04
C ILE A 134 2.13 6.75 9.55
N GLU A 135 2.97 7.46 10.31
CA GLU A 135 2.86 7.53 11.77
C GLU A 135 1.52 8.17 12.21
N ALA A 136 1.06 9.24 11.53
CA ALA A 136 -0.23 9.87 11.81
C ALA A 136 -1.43 8.95 11.52
N TRP A 137 -1.36 8.13 10.47
CA TRP A 137 -2.41 7.16 10.16
C TRP A 137 -2.39 5.95 11.10
N GLN A 138 -1.22 5.43 11.47
CA GLN A 138 -1.10 4.40 12.51
C GLN A 138 -1.63 4.89 13.86
N ALA A 139 -1.37 6.16 14.20
CA ALA A 139 -1.88 6.79 15.40
C ALA A 139 -3.41 6.93 15.37
N SER A 140 -4.02 7.27 14.22
CA SER A 140 -5.48 7.40 14.12
C SER A 140 -6.20 6.05 14.22
N LEU A 141 -5.62 4.98 13.66
CA LEU A 141 -6.13 3.63 13.83
C LEU A 141 -6.04 3.15 15.28
N SER A 142 -4.92 3.41 15.95
CA SER A 142 -4.71 3.02 17.35
C SER A 142 -5.65 3.81 18.28
N ALA A 143 -5.84 5.10 18.04
CA ALA A 143 -6.78 5.94 18.78
C ALA A 143 -8.25 5.51 18.58
N SER A 144 -8.60 5.02 17.38
CA SER A 144 -9.94 4.48 17.11
C SER A 144 -10.22 3.19 17.87
N LEU A 145 -9.18 2.41 18.22
CA LEU A 145 -9.30 1.19 19.01
C LEU A 145 -9.39 1.47 20.52
N ASP A 146 -8.69 2.49 21.01
CA ASP A 146 -8.74 2.91 22.42
C ASP A 146 -9.98 3.74 22.78
N GLY A 147 -10.61 4.41 21.79
CA GLY A 147 -11.78 5.26 21.99
C GLY A 147 -13.10 4.52 22.30
N ALA A 148 -13.14 3.19 22.20
CA ALA A 148 -14.33 2.39 22.51
C ALA A 148 -14.53 2.13 24.02
N GLY A 149 -13.58 2.54 24.88
CA GLY A 149 -13.58 2.22 26.32
C GLY A 149 -13.99 3.32 27.29
N SER A 150 -14.21 4.57 26.86
CA SER A 150 -14.38 5.71 27.77
C SER A 150 -15.64 6.53 27.50
N ARG A 151 -16.81 6.01 27.89
CA ARG A 151 -17.96 6.87 28.23
C ARG A 151 -17.80 7.32 29.68
N PRO A 152 -17.62 8.63 29.96
CA PRO A 152 -17.88 9.13 31.30
C PRO A 152 -19.40 9.20 31.50
N THR A 153 -19.92 8.39 32.43
CA THR A 153 -21.20 8.66 33.07
C THR A 153 -21.04 9.87 33.96
N THR A 154 -21.61 11.01 33.57
CA THR A 154 -21.81 12.14 34.48
C THR A 154 -23.30 12.32 34.74
N HIS A 155 -23.59 12.26 36.04
CA HIS A 155 -24.85 12.53 36.73
C HIS A 155 -25.52 13.84 36.33
#